data_AF-A0A918SUQ3-F1
#
_entry.id   AF-A0A918SUQ3-F1
#
_cell.length_a   1.000
_cell.length_b   1.000
_cell.length_c   1.000
_cell.angle_alpha   90.00
_cell.angle_beta   90.00
_cell.angle_gamma   90.00
#
_symmetry.space_group_name_H-M   'P 1'
#
loop_
_entity.id
_entity.type
_entity.pdbx_description
1 polymer ?
#
loop_
_entity_poly.entity_id
_entity_poly.type
_entity_poly.pdbx_seq_one_letter_code
_entity_poly.pdbx_strand_id
1 'polypeptide(L)'
;MGGVIAVREIPMKTSSSLRRIAISAAIVAGLTAGIGFATEPTSCNLKVVKFYDKNANGLYDAGDRVIVGWPMTLGRAGSEARSTQLTNSSGQARWSLLPAGGGYWVGEAMPVESNWVQSAPVDADGNPVNPVTDVTLIAGRSKVIKFGNYCLAPSGGRTPGFWSNKNGRARLLDELDGAEEELALLRDLNLVDGNGLPFDPTTAEEVQAWINKTNATNMAAKLSSHLAAMVLNREAGFVNGTRTYLPFGGTINELIALANESLARDQFTPTGDEERAIQEQLKDHLDALNNGANAVAAKPCKRTF
;
A
#
# COMPACT_ATOMS: atom_id res chain seq x y z
N MET A 1 64.66 -50.46 20.90
CA MET A 1 65.84 -49.58 20.87
C MET A 1 65.44 -48.32 20.13
N GLY A 2 65.30 -47.21 20.84
CA GLY A 2 64.88 -45.92 20.27
C GLY A 2 66.01 -45.24 19.52
N GLY A 3 65.69 -44.62 18.38
CA GLY A 3 66.57 -43.71 17.66
C GLY A 3 65.93 -42.33 17.61
N VAL A 4 66.52 -41.37 18.31
CA VAL A 4 66.14 -39.95 18.28
C VAL A 4 66.83 -39.32 17.07
N ILE A 5 66.08 -38.65 16.18
CA ILE A 5 66.66 -37.80 15.13
C ILE A 5 66.43 -36.34 15.52
N ALA A 6 67.53 -35.62 15.73
CA ALA A 6 67.54 -34.21 16.08
C ALA A 6 67.22 -33.34 14.84
N VAL A 7 66.30 -32.39 14.99
CA VAL A 7 66.00 -31.36 13.99
C VAL A 7 66.84 -30.12 14.31
N ARG A 8 67.57 -29.62 13.31
CA ARG A 8 68.38 -28.39 13.40
C ARG A 8 67.73 -27.33 12.52
N GLU A 9 67.34 -26.20 13.12
CA GLU A 9 66.82 -25.04 12.37
C GLU A 9 67.95 -24.31 11.64
N ILE A 10 67.67 -23.87 10.41
CA ILE A 10 68.51 -22.93 9.64
C ILE A 10 67.67 -21.67 9.41
N PRO A 11 68.19 -20.44 9.66
CA PRO A 11 67.37 -19.23 9.56
C PRO A 11 67.11 -18.82 8.10
N MET A 12 65.88 -18.35 7.85
CA MET A 12 65.38 -17.87 6.56
C MET A 12 66.05 -16.59 6.08
N LYS A 13 66.39 -16.54 4.78
CA LYS A 13 66.64 -15.30 4.03
C LYS A 13 65.43 -14.99 3.16
N THR A 14 64.99 -13.74 3.21
CA THR A 14 63.81 -13.15 2.59
C THR A 14 63.77 -13.21 1.05
N SER A 15 62.64 -13.63 0.48
CA SER A 15 61.86 -12.92 -0.57
C SER A 15 61.09 -13.88 -1.51
N SER A 16 59.83 -13.51 -1.74
CA SER A 16 58.90 -13.82 -2.84
C SER A 16 58.65 -15.26 -3.33
N SER A 17 57.35 -15.55 -3.43
CA SER A 17 56.71 -16.51 -4.35
C SER A 17 56.57 -17.98 -3.91
N LEU A 18 55.29 -18.40 -3.88
CA LEU A 18 54.76 -19.77 -3.92
C LEU A 18 55.08 -20.68 -2.71
N ARG A 19 54.14 -20.72 -1.75
CA ARG A 19 54.08 -21.80 -0.75
C ARG A 19 53.81 -23.14 -1.46
N ARG A 20 54.88 -23.88 -1.74
CA ARG A 20 54.86 -25.31 -2.06
C ARG A 20 54.45 -26.06 -0.79
N ILE A 21 53.29 -26.70 -0.79
CA ILE A 21 52.91 -27.69 0.23
C ILE A 21 53.47 -29.02 -0.24
N ALA A 22 54.49 -29.53 0.43
CA ALA A 22 54.95 -30.91 0.26
C ALA A 22 54.07 -31.82 1.13
N ILE A 23 53.25 -32.66 0.50
CA ILE A 23 52.52 -33.74 1.20
C ILE A 23 53.26 -35.05 0.90
N SER A 24 53.81 -35.66 1.94
CA SER A 24 54.33 -37.03 1.91
C SER A 24 53.17 -38.01 1.78
N ALA A 25 53.12 -38.77 0.69
CA ALA A 25 52.13 -39.82 0.48
C ALA A 25 52.66 -41.15 1.06
N ALA A 26 52.00 -41.66 2.10
CA ALA A 26 52.04 -43.08 2.45
C ALA A 26 50.79 -43.74 1.86
N ILE A 27 50.99 -44.75 1.01
CA ILE A 27 49.92 -45.48 0.33
C ILE A 27 49.26 -46.42 1.34
N VAL A 28 47.96 -46.23 1.58
CA VAL A 28 47.07 -47.20 2.23
C VAL A 28 45.85 -47.42 1.32
N ALA A 29 45.42 -48.67 1.25
CA ALA A 29 44.33 -49.29 0.49
C ALA A 29 43.22 -48.36 -0.05
N GLY A 30 42.84 -48.62 -1.31
CA GLY A 30 42.02 -47.77 -2.16
C GLY A 30 40.67 -47.36 -1.56
N LEU A 31 40.57 -46.08 -1.24
CA LEU A 31 39.34 -45.31 -1.23
C LEU A 31 39.48 -44.27 -2.33
N THR A 32 38.61 -44.28 -3.34
CA THR A 32 38.57 -43.23 -4.37
C THR A 32 38.09 -41.92 -3.73
N ALA A 33 39.02 -41.12 -3.21
CA ALA A 33 38.74 -39.76 -2.79
C ALA A 33 38.61 -38.89 -4.06
N GLY A 34 37.37 -38.75 -4.55
CA GLY A 34 37.03 -37.73 -5.52
C GLY A 34 37.29 -36.36 -4.91
N ILE A 35 38.38 -35.70 -5.31
CA ILE A 35 38.61 -34.29 -5.02
C ILE A 35 37.62 -33.48 -5.86
N GLY A 36 36.42 -33.27 -5.32
CA GLY A 36 35.48 -32.30 -5.86
C GLY A 36 36.05 -30.90 -5.63
N PHE A 37 36.56 -30.26 -6.68
CA PHE A 37 36.70 -28.81 -6.66
C PHE A 37 35.28 -28.24 -6.60
N ALA A 38 34.86 -27.75 -5.44
CA ALA A 38 33.64 -26.95 -5.35
C ALA A 38 33.86 -25.70 -6.20
N THR A 39 33.25 -25.65 -7.38
CA THR A 39 33.23 -24.44 -8.19
C THR A 39 32.38 -23.41 -7.45
N GLU A 40 33.00 -22.34 -6.96
CA GLU A 40 32.28 -21.23 -6.34
C GLU A 40 31.20 -20.72 -7.33
N PRO A 41 29.97 -20.45 -6.85
CA PRO A 41 28.89 -20.05 -7.73
C PRO A 41 29.25 -18.73 -8.42
N THR A 42 29.32 -18.71 -9.74
CA THR A 42 29.62 -17.48 -10.51
C THR A 42 28.35 -16.69 -10.85
N SER A 43 27.19 -17.26 -10.56
CA SER A 43 25.89 -16.73 -10.94
C SER A 43 24.98 -16.40 -9.76
N CYS A 44 24.03 -15.52 -10.01
CA CYS A 44 23.06 -14.98 -9.05
C CYS A 44 21.66 -15.04 -9.64
N ASN A 45 20.65 -14.87 -8.77
CA ASN A 45 19.26 -14.69 -9.21
C ASN A 45 18.75 -13.32 -8.75
N LEU A 46 17.91 -12.69 -9.56
CA LEU A 46 17.12 -11.51 -9.18
C LEU A 46 15.64 -11.82 -9.34
N LYS A 47 14.87 -11.48 -8.31
CA LYS A 47 13.42 -11.60 -8.28
C LYS A 47 12.78 -10.26 -7.98
N VAL A 48 11.80 -9.88 -8.79
CA VAL A 48 10.85 -8.81 -8.46
C VAL A 48 9.60 -9.40 -7.84
N VAL A 49 9.04 -8.72 -6.84
CA VAL A 49 7.68 -8.94 -6.35
C VAL A 49 6.87 -7.67 -6.61
N LYS A 50 5.81 -7.78 -7.41
CA LYS A 50 4.87 -6.68 -7.68
C LYS A 50 3.62 -6.86 -6.86
N PHE A 51 3.25 -5.84 -6.09
CA PHE A 51 2.09 -5.88 -5.20
C PHE A 51 1.20 -4.64 -5.36
N TYR A 52 -0.05 -4.79 -4.96
CA TYR A 52 -1.07 -3.76 -4.90
C TYR A 52 -1.11 -3.22 -3.49
N ASP A 53 -0.64 -2.00 -3.33
CA ASP A 53 -0.49 -1.31 -2.06
C ASP A 53 -1.82 -0.64 -1.69
N LYS A 54 -2.71 -1.38 -1.03
CA LYS A 54 -4.09 -0.92 -0.82
C LYS A 54 -4.22 0.26 0.16
N ASN A 55 -3.19 0.52 0.98
CA ASN A 55 -3.14 1.62 1.94
C ASN A 55 -2.17 2.74 1.52
N ALA A 56 -1.48 2.58 0.39
CA ALA A 56 -0.54 3.54 -0.20
C ALA A 56 0.65 3.90 0.71
N ASN A 57 1.09 2.98 1.56
CA ASN A 57 2.18 3.23 2.51
C ASN A 57 3.57 2.85 1.99
N GLY A 58 3.67 2.32 0.77
CA GLY A 58 4.91 1.88 0.15
C GLY A 58 5.51 0.58 0.70
N LEU A 59 4.78 -0.12 1.57
CA LEU A 59 5.19 -1.39 2.17
C LEU A 59 4.36 -2.53 1.58
N TYR A 60 5.00 -3.71 1.48
CA TYR A 60 4.26 -4.91 1.11
C TYR A 60 3.70 -5.57 2.37
N ASP A 61 2.45 -5.27 2.68
CA ASP A 61 1.78 -5.65 3.92
C ASP A 61 1.05 -7.00 3.85
N ALA A 62 0.69 -7.51 5.02
CA ALA A 62 -0.19 -8.68 5.11
C ALA A 62 -1.55 -8.39 4.45
N GLY A 63 -1.95 -9.27 3.53
CA GLY A 63 -3.19 -9.15 2.79
C GLY A 63 -3.11 -8.21 1.57
N ASP A 64 -1.94 -7.65 1.25
CA ASP A 64 -1.72 -7.02 -0.04
C ASP A 64 -1.71 -8.06 -1.15
N ARG A 65 -2.35 -7.70 -2.26
CA ARG A 65 -2.50 -8.59 -3.40
C ARG A 65 -1.31 -8.45 -4.32
N VAL A 66 -0.87 -9.55 -4.89
CA VAL A 66 0.10 -9.50 -5.99
C VAL A 66 -0.53 -8.94 -7.25
N ILE A 67 0.28 -8.28 -8.11
CA ILE A 67 -0.17 -7.82 -9.42
C ILE A 67 0.47 -8.68 -10.51
N VAL A 68 -0.38 -9.37 -11.27
CA VAL A 68 -0.01 -10.29 -12.36
C VAL A 68 0.03 -9.56 -13.69
N GLY A 69 1.01 -9.84 -14.55
CA GLY A 69 1.13 -9.30 -15.90
C GLY A 69 1.75 -7.91 -15.97
N TRP A 70 2.52 -7.49 -14.96
CA TRP A 70 3.23 -6.20 -14.98
C TRP A 70 4.59 -6.35 -15.67
N PRO A 71 4.90 -5.58 -16.73
CA PRO A 71 6.22 -5.63 -17.37
C PRO A 71 7.31 -5.06 -16.47
N MET A 72 8.29 -5.90 -16.15
CA MET A 72 9.47 -5.55 -15.37
C MET A 72 10.71 -5.70 -16.26
N THR A 73 11.53 -4.67 -16.33
CA THR A 73 12.73 -4.64 -17.19
C THR A 73 14.00 -4.62 -16.35
N LEU A 74 14.90 -5.57 -16.60
CA LEU A 74 16.25 -5.61 -16.07
C LEU A 74 17.24 -5.12 -17.12
N GLY A 75 18.18 -4.28 -16.72
CA GLY A 75 19.36 -3.94 -17.51
C GLY A 75 20.61 -3.82 -16.63
N ARG A 76 21.74 -3.51 -17.28
CA ARG A 76 23.02 -3.26 -16.61
C ARG A 76 23.72 -2.08 -17.25
N ALA A 77 24.23 -1.16 -16.45
CA ALA A 77 25.00 0.00 -16.92
C ALA A 77 26.17 -0.45 -17.81
N GLY A 78 26.40 0.27 -18.91
CA GLY A 78 27.41 -0.08 -19.91
C GLY A 78 27.02 -1.24 -20.83
N SER A 79 25.79 -1.76 -20.75
CA SER A 79 25.25 -2.76 -21.66
C SER A 79 23.95 -2.27 -22.31
N GLU A 80 23.79 -2.54 -23.60
CA GLU A 80 22.53 -2.30 -24.33
C GLU A 80 21.52 -3.44 -24.10
N ALA A 81 21.96 -4.59 -23.58
CA ALA A 81 21.10 -5.73 -23.34
C ALA A 81 20.07 -5.41 -22.24
N ARG A 82 18.79 -5.57 -22.59
CA ARG A 82 17.66 -5.43 -21.67
C ARG A 82 16.80 -6.69 -21.74
N SER A 83 16.25 -7.09 -20.60
CA SER A 83 15.35 -8.23 -20.52
C SER A 83 14.08 -7.83 -19.78
N THR A 84 12.95 -7.92 -20.47
CA THR A 84 11.63 -7.67 -19.90
C THR A 84 10.94 -8.99 -19.60
N GLN A 85 10.37 -9.10 -18.40
CA GLN A 85 9.51 -10.20 -18.00
C GLN A 85 8.21 -9.68 -17.43
N LEU A 86 7.11 -10.39 -17.68
CA LEU A 86 5.84 -10.12 -17.02
C LEU A 86 5.80 -10.80 -15.66
N THR A 87 5.21 -10.13 -14.66
CA THR A 87 4.95 -10.77 -13.37
C THR A 87 3.97 -11.94 -13.53
N ASN A 88 4.30 -13.10 -12.98
CA ASN A 88 3.47 -14.30 -13.08
C ASN A 88 2.27 -14.29 -12.11
N SER A 89 1.54 -15.41 -11.99
CA SER A 89 0.39 -15.56 -11.09
C SER A 89 0.71 -15.33 -9.60
N SER A 90 1.97 -15.43 -9.21
CA SER A 90 2.47 -15.10 -7.86
C SER A 90 3.03 -13.68 -7.76
N GLY A 91 2.80 -12.82 -8.76
CA GLY A 91 3.30 -11.44 -8.81
C GLY A 91 4.79 -11.30 -9.05
N GLN A 92 5.44 -12.31 -9.64
CA GLN A 92 6.90 -12.36 -9.68
C GLN A 92 7.45 -12.36 -11.11
N ALA A 93 8.49 -11.55 -11.33
CA ALA A 93 9.39 -11.64 -12.48
C ALA A 93 10.76 -12.12 -11.99
N ARG A 94 11.43 -13.02 -12.72
CA ARG A 94 12.61 -13.74 -12.23
C ARG A 94 13.68 -13.87 -13.29
N TRP A 95 14.86 -13.30 -13.03
CA TRP A 95 16.05 -13.52 -13.84
C TRP A 95 17.00 -14.43 -13.08
N SER A 96 17.43 -15.50 -13.74
CA SER A 96 18.32 -16.50 -13.15
C SER A 96 19.64 -16.54 -13.91
N LEU A 97 20.67 -17.12 -13.30
CA LEU A 97 21.99 -17.27 -13.89
C LEU A 97 22.64 -15.93 -14.31
N LEU A 98 22.33 -14.85 -13.60
CA LEU A 98 22.91 -13.54 -13.86
C LEU A 98 24.37 -13.52 -13.38
N PRO A 99 25.30 -12.90 -14.12
CA PRO A 99 26.65 -12.66 -13.62
C PRO A 99 26.62 -11.88 -12.30
N ALA A 100 27.49 -12.25 -11.36
CA ALA A 100 27.71 -11.43 -10.17
C ALA A 100 28.32 -10.06 -10.54
N GLY A 101 28.04 -9.04 -9.74
CA GLY A 101 28.57 -7.69 -9.91
C GLY A 101 27.53 -6.58 -9.77
N GLY A 102 28.00 -5.34 -9.91
CA GLY A 102 27.19 -4.14 -9.78
C GLY A 102 26.69 -3.57 -11.12
N GLY A 103 26.00 -2.43 -11.00
CA GLY A 103 25.49 -1.64 -12.12
C GLY A 103 24.19 -2.17 -12.71
N TYR A 104 23.54 -3.16 -12.08
CA TYR A 104 22.22 -3.58 -12.51
C TYR A 104 21.19 -2.51 -12.18
N TRP A 105 20.16 -2.41 -13.01
CA TRP A 105 18.98 -1.62 -12.71
C TRP A 105 17.72 -2.41 -13.06
N VAL A 106 16.65 -2.17 -12.31
CA VAL A 106 15.34 -2.79 -12.54
C VAL A 106 14.29 -1.70 -12.56
N GLY A 107 13.48 -1.66 -13.62
CA GLY A 107 12.36 -0.73 -13.73
C GLY A 107 11.05 -1.43 -14.00
N GLU A 108 9.96 -0.84 -13.53
CA GLU A 108 8.60 -1.22 -13.88
C GLU A 108 8.08 -0.35 -15.04
N ALA A 109 7.27 -0.93 -15.92
CA ALA A 109 6.59 -0.14 -16.94
C ALA A 109 5.52 0.78 -16.32
N MET A 110 5.33 1.95 -16.93
CA MET A 110 4.28 2.90 -16.53
C MET A 110 2.98 2.55 -17.27
N PRO A 111 1.85 2.36 -16.57
CA PRO A 111 0.56 2.17 -17.23
C PRO A 111 0.16 3.39 -18.07
N VAL A 112 -0.63 3.15 -19.12
CA VAL A 112 -1.24 4.23 -19.91
C VAL A 112 -2.28 4.99 -19.07
N GLU A 113 -2.96 4.32 -18.15
CA GLU A 113 -3.95 4.93 -17.29
C GLU A 113 -3.32 5.75 -16.16
N SER A 114 -3.61 7.05 -16.14
CA SER A 114 -3.04 8.03 -15.21
C SER A 114 -3.49 7.87 -13.76
N ASN A 115 -4.45 7.00 -13.47
CA ASN A 115 -4.94 6.76 -12.13
C ASN A 115 -4.07 5.78 -11.32
N TRP A 116 -3.05 5.19 -11.93
CA TRP A 116 -2.05 4.36 -11.26
C TRP A 116 -0.93 5.21 -10.67
N VAL A 117 -0.55 4.91 -9.43
CA VAL A 117 0.54 5.58 -8.72
C VAL A 117 1.50 4.54 -8.19
N GLN A 118 2.79 4.78 -8.39
CA GLN A 118 3.84 3.97 -7.78
C GLN A 118 4.03 4.40 -6.33
N SER A 119 4.03 3.43 -5.42
CA SER A 119 4.25 3.63 -3.99
C SER A 119 5.51 2.95 -3.47
N ALA A 120 6.11 2.02 -4.22
CA ALA A 120 7.38 1.40 -3.83
C ALA A 120 8.23 0.96 -5.03
N PRO A 121 9.56 0.93 -4.89
CA PRO A 121 10.31 1.50 -3.76
C PRO A 121 10.31 3.03 -3.78
N VAL A 122 10.66 3.64 -2.65
CA VAL A 122 10.81 5.10 -2.49
C VAL A 122 12.22 5.44 -2.03
N ASP A 123 12.65 6.69 -2.26
CA ASP A 123 13.89 7.25 -1.71
C ASP A 123 13.72 7.66 -0.23
N ALA A 124 14.74 8.31 0.33
CA ALA A 124 14.74 8.76 1.73
C ALA A 124 13.68 9.83 2.02
N ASP A 125 13.22 10.55 1.00
CA ASP A 125 12.21 11.60 1.10
C ASP A 125 10.79 11.07 0.77
N GLY A 126 10.67 9.77 0.46
CA GLY A 126 9.40 9.13 0.12
C GLY A 126 9.00 9.26 -1.36
N ASN A 127 9.89 9.73 -2.24
CA ASN A 127 9.58 9.82 -3.66
C ASN A 127 9.74 8.46 -4.35
N PRO A 128 8.80 8.07 -5.25
CA PRO A 128 8.92 6.81 -5.98
C PRO A 128 10.19 6.71 -6.82
N VAL A 129 10.87 5.55 -6.74
CA VAL A 129 12.10 5.26 -7.48
C VAL A 129 11.82 4.26 -8.59
N ASN A 130 11.96 4.70 -9.84
CA ASN A 130 11.87 3.85 -11.03
C ASN A 130 12.71 4.43 -12.19
N PRO A 131 13.74 3.73 -12.70
CA PRO A 131 14.22 2.42 -12.25
C PRO A 131 14.98 2.48 -10.92
N VAL A 132 15.05 1.35 -10.22
CA VAL A 132 16.00 1.11 -9.12
C VAL A 132 17.37 0.87 -9.72
N THR A 133 18.33 1.77 -9.50
CA THR A 133 19.70 1.70 -10.04
C THR A 133 20.69 1.09 -9.05
N ASP A 134 21.94 0.92 -9.50
CA ASP A 134 23.10 0.51 -8.69
C ASP A 134 22.89 -0.79 -7.89
N VAL A 135 22.05 -1.67 -8.44
CA VAL A 135 21.79 -2.99 -7.87
C VAL A 135 23.05 -3.84 -8.02
N THR A 136 23.53 -4.37 -6.90
CA THR A 136 24.67 -5.30 -6.85
C THR A 136 24.18 -6.72 -6.57
N LEU A 137 24.59 -7.64 -7.43
CA LEU A 137 24.27 -9.08 -7.33
C LEU A 137 25.48 -9.85 -6.82
N ILE A 138 25.26 -10.67 -5.79
CA ILE A 138 26.31 -11.45 -5.13
C ILE A 138 26.19 -12.91 -5.54
N ALA A 139 27.31 -13.47 -6.00
CA ALA A 139 27.47 -14.87 -6.37
C ALA A 139 26.79 -15.83 -5.40
N GLY A 140 25.99 -16.77 -5.92
CA GLY A 140 25.27 -17.76 -5.12
C GLY A 140 24.07 -17.23 -4.33
N ARG A 141 23.77 -15.93 -4.39
CA ARG A 141 22.63 -15.31 -3.67
C ARG A 141 21.48 -14.95 -4.60
N SER A 142 20.31 -14.80 -3.99
CA SER A 142 19.13 -14.23 -4.64
C SER A 142 18.86 -12.83 -4.11
N LYS A 143 18.76 -11.84 -5.00
CA LYS A 143 18.29 -10.49 -4.66
C LYS A 143 16.79 -10.39 -4.90
N VAL A 144 16.07 -9.78 -3.96
CA VAL A 144 14.64 -9.47 -4.09
C VAL A 144 14.45 -7.97 -4.09
N ILE A 145 13.66 -7.46 -5.02
CA ILE A 145 13.21 -6.07 -5.08
C ILE A 145 11.68 -6.07 -5.12
N LYS A 146 11.04 -5.20 -4.35
CA LYS A 146 9.59 -5.08 -4.27
C LYS A 146 9.16 -3.79 -4.97
N PHE A 147 8.12 -3.88 -5.78
CA PHE A 147 7.50 -2.74 -6.45
C PHE A 147 6.02 -2.70 -6.10
N GLY A 148 5.56 -1.61 -5.52
CA GLY A 148 4.19 -1.42 -5.03
C GLY A 148 3.52 -0.33 -5.82
N ASN A 149 2.30 -0.58 -6.32
CA ASN A 149 1.46 0.47 -6.89
C ASN A 149 0.06 0.37 -6.32
N TYR A 150 -0.63 1.50 -6.32
CA TYR A 150 -2.06 1.57 -6.10
C TYR A 150 -2.72 2.31 -7.26
N CYS A 151 -4.05 2.30 -7.29
CA CYS A 151 -4.79 3.09 -8.25
C CYS A 151 -5.95 3.80 -7.58
N LEU A 152 -6.27 4.98 -8.10
CA LEU A 152 -7.36 5.81 -7.63
C LEU A 152 -8.64 5.51 -8.42
N ALA A 153 -9.76 5.55 -7.73
CA ALA A 153 -11.08 5.50 -8.33
C ALA A 153 -12.03 6.41 -7.53
N PRO A 154 -13.11 6.92 -8.16
CA PRO A 154 -14.13 7.69 -7.43
C PRO A 154 -14.65 6.91 -6.22
N SER A 155 -14.97 7.60 -5.13
CA SER A 155 -15.56 6.99 -3.93
C SER A 155 -16.90 6.29 -4.24
N GLY A 156 -17.67 6.85 -5.18
CA GLY A 156 -19.06 6.48 -5.49
C GLY A 156 -20.11 7.25 -4.68
N GLY A 157 -19.68 8.16 -3.79
CA GLY A 157 -20.54 8.85 -2.83
C GLY A 157 -21.66 9.69 -3.46
N ARG A 158 -22.71 9.90 -2.66
CA ARG A 158 -23.84 10.79 -2.92
C ARG A 158 -23.89 11.90 -1.88
N THR A 159 -24.22 13.10 -2.32
CA THR A 159 -24.25 14.30 -1.49
C THR A 159 -25.43 14.29 -0.50
N PRO A 160 -25.41 15.13 0.55
CA PRO A 160 -26.60 15.35 1.38
C PRO A 160 -27.84 15.71 0.55
N GLY A 161 -27.68 16.48 -0.54
CA GLY A 161 -28.78 16.83 -1.45
C GLY A 161 -29.35 15.65 -2.26
N PHE A 162 -28.61 14.55 -2.43
CA PHE A 162 -29.17 13.30 -2.94
C PHE A 162 -30.11 12.67 -1.91
N TRP A 163 -29.63 12.55 -0.66
CA TRP A 163 -30.35 11.95 0.45
C TRP A 163 -31.58 12.74 0.89
N SER A 164 -31.61 14.06 0.64
CA SER A 164 -32.78 14.89 0.92
C SER A 164 -33.86 14.92 -0.17
N ASN A 165 -33.64 14.25 -1.32
CA ASN A 165 -34.58 14.27 -2.45
C ASN A 165 -35.29 12.93 -2.67
N LYS A 166 -36.20 12.88 -3.66
CA LYS A 166 -37.02 11.69 -3.95
C LYS A 166 -36.21 10.41 -4.24
N ASN A 167 -35.01 10.54 -4.82
CA ASN A 167 -34.15 9.39 -5.13
C ASN A 167 -33.47 8.87 -3.87
N GLY A 168 -32.99 9.77 -2.99
CA GLY A 168 -32.47 9.40 -1.68
C GLY A 168 -33.54 8.73 -0.82
N ARG A 169 -34.75 9.28 -0.79
CA ARG A 169 -35.88 8.65 -0.07
C ARG A 169 -36.26 7.28 -0.61
N ALA A 170 -36.19 7.08 -1.93
CA ALA A 170 -36.44 5.77 -2.50
C ALA A 170 -35.37 4.74 -2.10
N ARG A 171 -34.15 5.18 -1.75
CA ARG A 171 -33.11 4.31 -1.22
C ARG A 171 -33.33 4.01 0.26
N LEU A 172 -33.65 5.03 1.06
CA LEU A 172 -34.07 4.87 2.47
C LEU A 172 -35.32 4.00 2.67
N LEU A 173 -35.97 3.50 1.63
CA LEU A 173 -37.21 2.74 1.69
C LEU A 173 -37.12 1.50 0.79
N ASP A 174 -35.91 1.08 0.41
CA ASP A 174 -35.72 -0.01 -0.55
C ASP A 174 -35.84 -1.40 0.08
N GLU A 175 -35.84 -1.47 1.41
CA GLU A 175 -36.02 -2.70 2.18
C GLU A 175 -37.50 -3.04 2.48
N LEU A 176 -37.74 -4.31 2.83
CA LEU A 176 -39.09 -4.82 3.10
C LEU A 176 -39.72 -4.28 4.39
N ASP A 177 -38.90 -3.83 5.33
CA ASP A 177 -39.28 -3.23 6.61
C ASP A 177 -39.29 -1.70 6.59
N GLY A 178 -39.03 -1.09 5.43
CA GLY A 178 -39.07 0.36 5.24
C GLY A 178 -37.69 1.00 5.39
N ALA A 179 -37.59 1.98 6.29
CA ALA A 179 -36.39 2.79 6.51
C ALA A 179 -35.65 2.47 7.82
N GLU A 180 -36.07 1.43 8.53
CA GLU A 180 -35.71 1.29 9.95
C GLU A 180 -34.22 1.01 10.13
N GLU A 181 -33.60 0.26 9.23
CA GLU A 181 -32.15 0.00 9.26
C GLU A 181 -31.35 1.30 9.12
N GLU A 182 -31.67 2.14 8.13
CA GLU A 182 -30.98 3.40 7.90
C GLU A 182 -31.26 4.42 9.00
N LEU A 183 -32.50 4.48 9.50
CA LEU A 183 -32.86 5.36 10.60
C LEU A 183 -32.15 4.96 11.89
N ALA A 184 -32.02 3.67 12.18
CA ALA A 184 -31.23 3.17 13.31
C ALA A 184 -29.76 3.60 13.18
N LEU A 185 -29.15 3.44 12.00
CA LEU A 185 -27.78 3.90 11.75
C LEU A 185 -27.61 5.40 12.00
N LEU A 186 -28.59 6.22 11.67
CA LEU A 186 -28.54 7.67 11.92
C LEU A 186 -28.69 8.00 13.41
N ARG A 187 -29.56 7.28 14.15
CA ARG A 187 -29.76 7.45 15.60
C ARG A 187 -28.57 6.98 16.44
N ASP A 188 -27.76 6.06 15.93
CA ASP A 188 -26.54 5.60 16.60
C ASP A 188 -25.38 6.61 16.53
N LEU A 189 -25.57 7.73 15.82
CA LEU A 189 -24.59 8.80 15.66
C LEU A 189 -24.94 10.03 16.52
N ASN A 190 -23.93 10.86 16.80
CA ASN A 190 -24.10 12.12 17.54
C ASN A 190 -24.55 13.27 16.62
N LEU A 191 -25.52 13.02 15.72
CA LEU A 191 -25.98 14.01 14.76
C LEU A 191 -26.76 15.13 15.46
N VAL A 192 -26.57 16.36 15.00
CA VAL A 192 -27.23 17.54 15.57
C VAL A 192 -27.87 18.44 14.53
N ASP A 193 -28.87 19.20 14.97
CA ASP A 193 -29.49 20.27 14.20
C ASP A 193 -28.70 21.60 14.26
N GLY A 194 -29.24 22.64 13.63
CA GLY A 194 -28.61 23.97 13.61
C GLY A 194 -28.42 24.63 14.98
N ASN A 195 -29.13 24.16 16.02
CA ASN A 195 -29.04 24.64 17.39
C ASN A 195 -28.21 23.71 18.29
N GLY A 196 -27.64 22.63 17.74
CA GLY A 196 -26.88 21.64 18.49
C GLY A 196 -27.76 20.64 19.24
N LEU A 197 -29.06 20.54 18.90
CA LEU A 197 -29.94 19.53 19.49
C LEU A 197 -29.76 18.19 18.77
N PRO A 198 -29.78 17.05 19.50
CA PRO A 198 -29.71 15.73 18.89
C PRO A 198 -30.77 15.49 17.81
N PHE A 199 -30.40 14.75 16.78
CA PHE A 199 -31.27 14.37 15.68
C PHE A 199 -31.57 12.87 15.71
N ASP A 200 -32.79 12.51 16.15
CA ASP A 200 -33.24 11.13 16.31
C ASP A 200 -34.42 10.81 15.37
N PRO A 201 -34.19 10.53 14.07
CA PRO A 201 -35.28 10.39 13.10
C PRO A 201 -36.03 9.06 13.24
N THR A 202 -37.33 9.13 12.97
CA THR A 202 -38.27 7.99 12.91
C THR A 202 -38.89 7.80 11.54
N THR A 203 -38.69 8.76 10.62
CA THR A 203 -39.20 8.70 9.24
C THR A 203 -38.17 9.22 8.24
N ALA A 204 -38.25 8.75 6.99
CA ALA A 204 -37.42 9.28 5.91
C ALA A 204 -37.72 10.77 5.64
N GLU A 205 -38.97 11.20 5.81
CA GLU A 205 -39.37 12.61 5.68
C GLU A 205 -38.65 13.51 6.68
N GLU A 206 -38.45 13.06 7.93
CA GLU A 206 -37.68 13.79 8.94
C GLU A 206 -36.22 13.95 8.51
N VAL A 207 -35.59 12.89 7.98
CA VAL A 207 -34.22 12.95 7.42
C VAL A 207 -34.12 13.98 6.32
N GLN A 208 -35.04 13.96 5.35
CA GLN A 208 -35.03 14.93 4.25
C GLN A 208 -35.20 16.37 4.74
N ALA A 209 -36.17 16.60 5.65
CA ALA A 209 -36.43 17.92 6.20
C ALA A 209 -35.26 18.45 7.03
N TRP A 210 -34.62 17.57 7.81
CA TRP A 210 -33.46 17.91 8.64
C TRP A 210 -32.23 18.27 7.80
N ILE A 211 -31.85 17.44 6.82
CA ILE A 211 -30.70 17.72 5.94
C ILE A 211 -30.83 19.11 5.30
N ASN A 212 -32.03 19.45 4.80
CA ASN A 212 -32.30 20.72 4.13
C ASN A 212 -32.22 21.94 5.06
N LYS A 213 -32.29 21.76 6.38
CA LYS A 213 -32.17 22.84 7.38
C LYS A 213 -30.75 23.02 7.93
N THR A 214 -29.90 22.00 7.80
CA THR A 214 -28.50 22.09 8.27
C THR A 214 -27.74 23.20 7.54
N ASN A 215 -27.02 24.03 8.28
CA ASN A 215 -26.27 25.18 7.74
C ASN A 215 -24.97 25.37 8.52
N ALA A 216 -24.04 26.17 7.99
CA ALA A 216 -22.72 26.35 8.57
C ALA A 216 -22.67 27.37 9.72
N THR A 217 -23.82 27.91 10.16
CA THR A 217 -23.86 28.75 11.36
C THR A 217 -23.39 27.94 12.57
N ASN A 218 -23.87 26.70 12.71
CA ASN A 218 -23.28 25.67 13.56
C ASN A 218 -22.50 24.66 12.69
N MET A 219 -21.16 24.62 12.77
CA MET A 219 -20.39 23.69 11.93
C MET A 219 -20.69 22.22 12.26
N ALA A 220 -21.03 21.89 13.51
CA ALA A 220 -21.50 20.58 13.91
C ALA A 220 -22.74 20.14 13.11
N ALA A 221 -23.65 21.05 12.78
CA ALA A 221 -24.82 20.76 11.95
C ALA A 221 -24.43 20.44 10.50
N LYS A 222 -23.42 21.11 9.92
CA LYS A 222 -22.90 20.76 8.59
C LYS A 222 -22.13 19.46 8.60
N LEU A 223 -21.26 19.25 9.59
CA LEU A 223 -20.57 17.98 9.74
C LEU A 223 -21.58 16.84 9.86
N SER A 224 -22.65 17.02 10.65
CA SER A 224 -23.72 16.04 10.81
C SER A 224 -24.37 15.65 9.48
N SER A 225 -24.76 16.60 8.62
CA SER A 225 -25.41 16.23 7.35
C SER A 225 -24.47 15.55 6.35
N HIS A 226 -23.18 15.90 6.35
CA HIS A 226 -22.19 15.20 5.53
C HIS A 226 -21.82 13.81 6.09
N LEU A 227 -21.79 13.65 7.41
CA LEU A 227 -21.60 12.36 8.07
C LEU A 227 -22.77 11.42 7.80
N ALA A 228 -24.01 11.89 8.01
CA ALA A 228 -25.22 11.14 7.70
C ALA A 228 -25.22 10.66 6.23
N ALA A 229 -24.93 11.55 5.28
CA ALA A 229 -24.84 11.19 3.87
C ALA A 229 -23.78 10.11 3.60
N MET A 230 -22.62 10.17 4.27
CA MET A 230 -21.55 9.18 4.10
C MET A 230 -21.93 7.81 4.69
N VAL A 231 -22.58 7.78 5.83
CA VAL A 231 -23.05 6.53 6.46
C VAL A 231 -24.11 5.86 5.59
N LEU A 232 -25.07 6.64 5.08
CA LEU A 232 -26.08 6.14 4.12
C LEU A 232 -25.45 5.69 2.79
N ASN A 233 -24.40 6.38 2.31
CA ASN A 233 -23.66 5.93 1.13
C ASN A 233 -22.99 4.57 1.33
N ARG A 234 -22.52 4.29 2.54
CA ARG A 234 -21.88 3.01 2.88
C ARG A 234 -22.89 1.89 2.97
N GLU A 235 -24.00 2.13 3.65
CA GLU A 235 -25.11 1.19 3.79
C GLU A 235 -25.61 0.81 2.39
N ALA A 236 -26.02 1.78 1.57
CA ALA A 236 -26.59 1.55 0.24
C ALA A 236 -25.59 1.02 -0.82
N GLY A 237 -24.37 0.67 -0.41
CA GLY A 237 -23.33 0.06 -1.23
C GLY A 237 -22.63 1.01 -2.21
N PHE A 238 -22.89 2.32 -2.13
CA PHE A 238 -22.25 3.31 -2.99
C PHE A 238 -20.77 3.52 -2.63
N VAL A 239 -20.43 3.46 -1.34
CA VAL A 239 -19.07 3.70 -0.84
C VAL A 239 -18.56 2.49 -0.06
N ASN A 240 -17.37 2.02 -0.40
CA ASN A 240 -16.64 1.06 0.42
C ASN A 240 -15.80 1.81 1.47
N GLY A 241 -16.22 1.70 2.74
CA GLY A 241 -15.60 2.37 3.88
C GLY A 241 -14.16 1.93 4.20
N THR A 242 -13.71 0.77 3.72
CA THR A 242 -12.34 0.28 3.98
C THR A 242 -11.30 0.89 3.05
N ARG A 243 -11.71 1.73 2.09
CA ARG A 243 -10.80 2.38 1.14
C ARG A 243 -10.06 3.52 1.82
N THR A 244 -8.76 3.64 1.53
CA THR A 244 -7.93 4.75 2.01
C THR A 244 -8.24 6.03 1.22
N TYR A 245 -8.53 7.11 1.95
CA TYR A 245 -8.66 8.45 1.41
C TYR A 245 -7.41 9.26 1.78
N LEU A 246 -6.48 9.38 0.83
CA LEU A 246 -5.15 9.95 1.05
C LEU A 246 -5.17 11.37 1.65
N PRO A 247 -6.06 12.30 1.25
CA PRO A 247 -6.11 13.63 1.86
C PRO A 247 -6.43 13.63 3.36
N PHE A 248 -7.14 12.61 3.86
CA PHE A 248 -7.36 12.42 5.30
C PHE A 248 -6.21 11.65 5.98
N GLY A 249 -5.48 10.83 5.24
CA GLY A 249 -4.41 9.99 5.78
C GLY A 249 -4.89 8.68 6.42
N GLY A 250 -6.14 8.30 6.18
CA GLY A 250 -6.74 7.08 6.74
C GLY A 250 -7.86 6.52 5.86
N THR A 251 -8.54 5.51 6.36
CA THR A 251 -9.73 4.92 5.73
C THR A 251 -10.95 5.81 5.89
N ILE A 252 -11.93 5.63 5.00
CA ILE A 252 -13.22 6.33 5.10
C ILE A 252 -13.94 5.96 6.41
N ASN A 253 -13.81 4.73 6.90
CA ASN A 253 -14.37 4.32 8.20
C ASN A 253 -13.73 5.06 9.38
N GLU A 254 -12.41 5.26 9.37
CA GLU A 254 -11.73 6.05 10.41
C GLU A 254 -12.18 7.52 10.36
N LEU A 255 -12.39 8.08 9.17
CA LEU A 255 -12.94 9.44 9.01
C LEU A 255 -14.37 9.55 9.58
N ILE A 256 -15.24 8.56 9.31
CA ILE A 256 -16.60 8.50 9.86
C ILE A 256 -16.57 8.44 11.39
N ALA A 257 -15.71 7.59 11.95
CA ALA A 257 -15.57 7.45 13.40
C ALA A 257 -15.10 8.75 14.05
N LEU A 258 -14.07 9.39 13.48
CA LEU A 258 -13.53 10.65 14.00
C LEU A 258 -14.53 11.82 13.88
N ALA A 259 -15.31 11.87 12.80
CA ALA A 259 -16.40 12.84 12.65
C ALA A 259 -17.47 12.63 13.73
N ASN A 260 -17.89 11.40 13.98
CA ASN A 260 -18.87 11.10 15.02
C ASN A 260 -18.36 11.43 16.44
N GLU A 261 -17.08 11.15 16.71
CA GLU A 261 -16.43 11.51 17.97
C GLU A 261 -16.30 13.02 18.16
N SER A 262 -15.96 13.77 17.10
CA SER A 262 -15.93 15.24 17.15
C SER A 262 -17.29 15.84 17.45
N LEU A 263 -18.37 15.29 16.89
CA LEU A 263 -19.74 15.70 17.22
C LEU A 263 -20.13 15.34 18.66
N ALA A 264 -19.64 14.23 19.21
CA ALA A 264 -19.86 13.88 20.62
C ALA A 264 -19.17 14.85 21.57
N ARG A 265 -18.00 15.38 21.17
CA ARG A 265 -17.22 16.33 21.96
C ARG A 265 -17.83 17.72 21.94
N ASP A 266 -18.27 18.19 20.78
CA ASP A 266 -18.89 19.50 20.64
C ASP A 266 -20.04 19.51 19.62
N GLN A 267 -21.23 19.80 20.12
CA GLN A 267 -22.49 19.78 19.37
C GLN A 267 -22.89 21.17 18.84
N PHE A 268 -22.22 22.24 19.28
CA PHE A 268 -22.59 23.59 18.92
C PHE A 268 -21.35 24.47 18.72
N THR A 269 -20.84 24.47 17.49
CA THR A 269 -19.58 25.13 17.10
C THR A 269 -19.82 26.33 16.17
N PRO A 270 -20.38 27.45 16.66
CA PRO A 270 -20.54 28.67 15.87
C PRO A 270 -19.20 29.36 15.60
N THR A 271 -19.21 30.45 14.83
CA THR A 271 -18.00 31.24 14.58
C THR A 271 -17.35 31.67 15.90
N GLY A 272 -16.05 31.39 16.06
CA GLY A 272 -15.27 31.70 17.27
C GLY A 272 -15.10 30.51 18.22
N ASP A 273 -15.80 29.41 17.98
CA ASP A 273 -15.61 28.16 18.71
C ASP A 273 -14.27 27.47 18.37
N GLU A 274 -13.63 26.86 19.36
CA GLU A 274 -12.31 26.23 19.23
C GLU A 274 -12.33 24.96 18.36
N GLU A 275 -13.41 24.17 18.39
CA GLU A 275 -13.54 22.90 17.67
C GLU A 275 -14.03 23.11 16.22
N ARG A 276 -14.58 24.29 15.91
CA ARG A 276 -15.13 24.61 14.58
C ARG A 276 -14.19 24.26 13.42
N ALA A 277 -12.91 24.60 13.55
CA ALA A 277 -11.93 24.36 12.47
C ALA A 277 -11.70 22.87 12.21
N ILE A 278 -11.70 22.05 13.26
CA ILE A 278 -11.56 20.59 13.15
C ILE A 278 -12.81 20.01 12.48
N GLN A 279 -14.00 20.42 12.91
CA GLN A 279 -15.25 19.96 12.31
C GLN A 279 -15.40 20.38 10.85
N GLU A 280 -14.94 21.58 10.50
CA GLU A 280 -14.92 22.05 9.11
C GLU A 280 -14.01 21.17 8.24
N GLN A 281 -12.80 20.84 8.71
CA GLN A 281 -11.89 19.94 8.00
C GLN A 281 -12.49 18.53 7.80
N LEU A 282 -13.09 17.95 8.84
CA LEU A 282 -13.75 16.64 8.74
C LEU A 282 -14.94 16.70 7.78
N LYS A 283 -15.72 17.77 7.84
CA LYS A 283 -16.84 18.03 6.93
C LYS A 283 -16.35 18.14 5.50
N ASP A 284 -15.25 18.81 5.23
CA ASP A 284 -14.70 18.99 3.87
C ASP A 284 -14.17 17.67 3.28
N HIS A 285 -13.56 16.81 4.10
CA HIS A 285 -13.19 15.46 3.66
C HIS A 285 -14.41 14.61 3.29
N LEU A 286 -15.44 14.63 4.15
CA LEU A 286 -16.70 13.93 3.90
C LEU A 286 -17.44 14.50 2.67
N ASP A 287 -17.45 15.82 2.52
CA ASP A 287 -18.00 16.52 1.36
C ASP A 287 -17.33 16.12 0.06
N ALA A 288 -15.99 16.13 0.02
CA ALA A 288 -15.23 15.69 -1.14
C ALA A 288 -15.59 14.25 -1.53
N LEU A 289 -15.60 13.33 -0.56
CA LEU A 289 -15.95 11.93 -0.79
C LEU A 289 -17.44 11.76 -1.18
N ASN A 290 -18.37 12.49 -0.58
CA ASN A 290 -19.78 12.48 -0.96
C ASN A 290 -20.03 13.06 -2.37
N ASN A 291 -19.10 13.88 -2.88
CA ASN A 291 -19.07 14.37 -4.27
C ASN A 291 -18.25 13.49 -5.22
N GLY A 292 -17.83 12.29 -4.79
CA GLY A 292 -17.14 11.35 -5.67
C GLY A 292 -15.62 11.51 -5.75
N ALA A 293 -14.99 12.21 -4.79
CA ALA A 293 -13.53 12.31 -4.75
C ALA A 293 -12.85 10.93 -4.80
N ASN A 294 -11.65 10.93 -5.36
CA ASN A 294 -10.87 9.70 -5.52
C ASN A 294 -10.38 9.16 -4.17
N ALA A 295 -10.51 7.85 -4.00
CA ALA A 295 -9.89 7.07 -2.93
C ALA A 295 -9.12 5.89 -3.54
N VAL A 296 -8.21 5.28 -2.79
CA VAL A 296 -7.52 4.06 -3.24
C VAL A 296 -8.56 2.99 -3.57
N ALA A 297 -8.48 2.40 -4.76
CA ALA A 297 -9.43 1.38 -5.16
C ALA A 297 -9.28 0.12 -4.30
N ALA A 298 -10.38 -0.60 -4.05
CA ALA A 298 -10.31 -1.81 -3.23
C ALA A 298 -9.56 -2.98 -3.92
N LYS A 299 -9.38 -2.90 -5.23
CA LYS A 299 -8.74 -3.92 -6.07
C LYS A 299 -7.90 -3.22 -7.16
N PRO A 300 -6.87 -3.89 -7.69
CA PRO A 300 -6.16 -3.43 -8.88
C PRO A 300 -7.11 -2.99 -10.00
N CYS A 301 -6.91 -1.77 -10.49
CA CYS A 301 -7.67 -1.25 -11.62
C CYS A 301 -7.33 -2.00 -12.91
N LYS A 302 -8.13 -1.81 -13.95
CA LYS A 302 -7.69 -2.17 -15.30
C LYS A 302 -6.45 -1.36 -15.67
N ARG A 303 -5.56 -1.96 -16.45
CA ARG A 303 -4.36 -1.28 -16.95
C ARG A 303 -3.91 -1.82 -18.31
N THR A 304 -3.21 -0.98 -19.07
CA THR A 304 -2.49 -1.32 -20.31
C THR A 304 -1.08 -0.72 -20.31
N PHE A 305 -0.22 -1.16 -21.24
CA PHE A 305 1.18 -0.74 -21.39
C PHE A 305 1.51 -0.55 -22.86
#